data_AF-X0TPL5-F1
#
_entry.id   AF-X0TPL5-F1
#
_cell.length_a   1.000
_cell.length_b   1.000
_cell.length_c   1.000
_cell.angle_alpha   90.00
_cell.angle_beta   90.00
_cell.angle_gamma   90.00
#
_symmetry.space_group_name_H-M   'P 1'
#
loop_
_entity.id
_entity.type
_entity.pdbx_description
1 polymer ?
#
loop_
_entity_poly.entity_id
_entity_poly.type
_entity_poly.pdbx_seq_one_letter_code
_entity_poly.pdbx_strand_id
1 'polypeptide(L)'
;MSPQIGFSCPDGDKIKFEDCLKKCCMKNRCLSLPTLKKMSQQRIWEGVPSTTQLINGIRYILLTTTKDFYQSPQDMAFALLGTKFHASLEDDEFIMEKKCKSKNMTGTFDFYSPETKTLWDYKTSGGYKVKKALGLISRKISDPSGERYKTSGKGYKKGDIKKINEWYQNPNEIDAWEWELQLNRYRLWVEEAGYKVDSMKIEATIRDGGTIVATKYGLKNNIYIIPIKRLPDTYVLDFFNKKAKALKLATAIGWAETCNDRESWGGKRCEKYCSI
;
A
#
# COMPACT_ATOMS: atom_id res chain seq x y z
N MET A 1 -3.89 -23.86 -0.34
CA MET A 1 -2.45 -23.76 -0.64
C MET A 1 -2.04 -22.30 -0.57
N SER A 2 -0.84 -22.00 -0.05
CA SER A 2 -0.26 -20.67 -0.20
C SER A 2 0.24 -20.51 -1.63
N PRO A 3 -0.10 -19.44 -2.34
CA PRO A 3 0.22 -19.23 -3.74
C PRO A 3 1.68 -18.80 -3.97
N GLN A 4 2.32 -18.15 -2.98
CA GLN A 4 3.77 -17.99 -3.01
C GLN A 4 4.40 -19.26 -2.45
N ILE A 5 5.25 -19.91 -3.24
CA ILE A 5 5.90 -21.19 -2.88
C ILE A 5 7.41 -21.06 -2.71
N GLY A 6 7.98 -19.90 -3.09
CA GLY A 6 9.41 -19.71 -3.11
C GLY A 6 9.87 -18.27 -3.28
N PHE A 7 11.19 -18.13 -3.38
CA PHE A 7 11.88 -16.88 -3.60
C PHE A 7 12.50 -16.82 -4.99
N SER A 8 12.54 -15.61 -5.56
CA SER A 8 13.41 -15.28 -6.68
C SER A 8 14.75 -14.79 -6.13
N CYS A 9 15.82 -15.47 -6.47
CA CYS A 9 17.19 -15.18 -6.01
C CYS A 9 17.80 -13.98 -6.76
N PRO A 10 18.86 -13.35 -6.21
CA PRO A 10 19.56 -12.24 -6.86
C PRO A 10 20.12 -12.52 -8.26
N ASP A 11 20.42 -13.78 -8.58
CA ASP A 11 20.87 -14.24 -9.89
C ASP A 11 19.71 -14.49 -10.89
N GLY A 12 18.47 -14.33 -10.44
CA GLY A 12 17.27 -14.57 -11.23
C GLY A 12 16.70 -15.99 -11.09
N ASP A 13 17.42 -16.90 -10.43
CA ASP A 13 16.94 -18.26 -10.22
C ASP A 13 15.80 -18.33 -9.20
N LYS A 14 15.00 -19.40 -9.28
CA LYS A 14 13.84 -19.63 -8.41
C LYS A 14 14.13 -20.78 -7.46
N ILE A 15 13.81 -20.60 -6.18
CA ILE A 15 14.02 -21.61 -5.15
C ILE A 15 12.79 -21.72 -4.24
N LYS A 16 12.35 -22.93 -3.93
CA LYS A 16 11.24 -23.15 -2.98
C LYS A 16 11.65 -22.71 -1.58
N PHE A 17 10.67 -22.34 -0.75
CA PHE A 17 10.96 -21.91 0.63
C PHE A 17 11.72 -22.97 1.42
N GLU A 18 11.27 -24.22 1.37
CA GLU A 18 11.90 -25.31 2.12
C GLU A 18 13.38 -25.48 1.78
N ASP A 19 13.70 -25.43 0.48
CA ASP A 19 15.07 -25.57 -0.01
C ASP A 19 15.92 -24.37 0.39
N CYS A 20 15.42 -23.15 0.20
CA CYS A 20 16.11 -21.91 0.55
C CYS A 20 16.45 -21.84 2.06
N LEU A 21 15.49 -22.23 2.91
CA LEU A 21 15.65 -22.20 4.36
C LEU A 21 16.67 -23.25 4.82
N LYS A 22 16.69 -24.45 4.21
CA LYS A 22 17.68 -25.50 4.50
C LYS A 22 19.07 -25.10 4.01
N LYS A 23 19.24 -24.82 2.71
CA LYS A 23 20.54 -24.54 2.08
C LYS A 23 20.38 -23.56 0.92
N CYS A 24 21.13 -22.46 0.97
CA CYS A 24 21.13 -21.48 -0.10
C CYS A 24 21.79 -22.01 -1.38
N CYS A 25 21.19 -21.75 -2.54
CA CYS A 25 21.77 -22.07 -3.86
C CYS A 25 23.04 -21.26 -4.17
N MET A 26 23.15 -20.02 -3.67
CA MET A 26 24.26 -19.10 -3.96
C MET A 26 25.45 -19.18 -2.97
N LYS A 27 25.59 -20.30 -2.24
CA LYS A 27 26.51 -20.50 -1.10
C LYS A 27 26.24 -19.60 0.12
N ASN A 28 26.08 -18.29 -0.09
CA ASN A 28 25.72 -17.30 0.92
C ASN A 28 24.28 -16.83 0.71
N ARG A 29 23.52 -16.70 1.81
CA ARG A 29 22.14 -16.20 1.74
C ARG A 29 22.12 -14.71 1.42
N CYS A 30 21.13 -14.31 0.62
CA CYS A 30 20.89 -12.90 0.31
C CYS A 30 20.40 -12.09 1.52
N LEU A 31 19.80 -12.74 2.51
CA LEU A 31 19.31 -12.16 3.76
C LEU A 31 19.52 -13.14 4.92
N SER A 32 19.39 -12.66 6.16
CA SER A 32 19.48 -13.52 7.34
C SER A 32 18.36 -14.58 7.36
N LEU A 33 18.67 -15.76 7.91
CA LEU A 33 17.72 -16.87 8.00
C LEU A 33 16.42 -16.49 8.76
N PRO A 34 16.46 -15.74 9.88
CA PRO A 34 15.23 -15.30 10.55
C PRO A 34 14.34 -14.42 9.67
N THR A 35 14.92 -13.52 8.88
CA THR A 35 14.18 -12.67 7.93
C THR A 35 13.51 -13.52 6.86
N LEU A 36 14.25 -14.45 6.24
CA LEU A 36 13.71 -15.37 5.22
C LEU A 36 12.60 -16.26 5.79
N LYS A 37 12.76 -16.79 7.01
CA LYS A 37 11.72 -17.56 7.70
C LYS A 37 10.45 -16.74 7.91
N LYS A 38 10.57 -15.46 8.26
CA LYS A 38 9.40 -14.60 8.46
C LYS A 38 8.73 -14.26 7.13
N MET A 39 9.50 -14.02 6.07
CA MET A 39 8.98 -13.77 4.72
C MET A 39 8.35 -15.00 4.07
N SER A 40 8.79 -16.22 4.42
CA SER A 40 8.17 -17.46 3.92
C SER A 40 6.85 -17.79 4.62
N GLN A 41 6.50 -17.10 5.70
CA GLN A 41 5.20 -17.28 6.37
C GLN A 41 4.11 -16.60 5.57
N GLN A 42 3.45 -17.38 4.72
CA GLN A 42 2.37 -16.91 3.88
C GLN A 42 1.01 -17.23 4.50
N ARG A 43 0.04 -16.33 4.30
CA ARG A 43 -1.34 -16.60 4.71
C ARG A 43 -1.97 -17.59 3.74
N ILE A 44 -2.54 -18.67 4.27
CA ILE A 44 -3.33 -19.60 3.47
C ILE A 44 -4.63 -18.89 3.08
N TRP A 45 -4.96 -18.89 1.78
CA TRP A 45 -6.23 -18.36 1.33
C TRP A 45 -7.34 -19.40 1.55
N GLU A 46 -8.31 -19.06 2.40
CA GLU A 46 -9.42 -19.93 2.81
C GLU A 46 -10.66 -19.78 1.90
N GLY A 47 -10.51 -19.21 0.70
CA GLY A 47 -11.61 -18.97 -0.24
C GLY A 47 -12.47 -17.74 0.05
N VAL A 48 -12.22 -17.04 1.16
CA VAL A 48 -12.86 -15.75 1.47
C VAL A 48 -11.86 -14.62 1.27
N PRO A 49 -12.12 -13.65 0.37
CA PRO A 49 -11.20 -12.53 0.15
C PRO A 49 -11.24 -11.51 1.29
N SER A 50 -10.15 -10.79 1.47
CA SER A 50 -10.07 -9.65 2.39
C SER A 50 -10.37 -8.31 1.71
N THR A 51 -10.74 -7.29 2.49
CA THR A 51 -10.91 -5.90 2.01
C THR A 51 -9.67 -5.43 1.23
N THR A 52 -8.48 -5.66 1.78
CA THR A 52 -7.21 -5.29 1.13
C THR A 52 -6.99 -6.02 -0.19
N GLN A 53 -7.40 -7.29 -0.29
CA GLN A 53 -7.33 -8.03 -1.56
C GLN A 53 -8.27 -7.40 -2.59
N LEU A 54 -9.55 -7.16 -2.24
CA LEU A 54 -10.57 -6.72 -3.19
C LEU A 54 -10.38 -5.30 -3.76
N ILE A 55 -9.48 -4.50 -3.19
CA ILE A 55 -9.07 -3.22 -3.77
C ILE A 55 -8.18 -3.42 -5.02
N ASN A 56 -7.52 -4.58 -5.15
CA ASN A 56 -6.69 -4.90 -6.31
C ASN A 56 -7.51 -5.42 -7.51
N GLY A 57 -6.85 -5.55 -8.66
CA GLY A 57 -7.46 -6.13 -9.86
C GLY A 57 -7.82 -7.61 -9.69
N ILE A 58 -8.95 -8.02 -10.27
CA ILE A 58 -9.46 -9.40 -10.09
C ILE A 58 -8.47 -10.43 -10.61
N ARG A 59 -7.83 -10.16 -11.75
CA ARG A 59 -6.80 -11.05 -12.30
C ARG A 59 -5.56 -11.12 -11.44
N TYR A 60 -5.11 -10.01 -10.88
CA TYR A 60 -4.00 -10.02 -9.94
C TYR A 60 -4.33 -10.91 -8.74
N ILE A 61 -5.52 -10.74 -8.14
CA ILE A 61 -5.95 -11.55 -6.99
C ILE A 61 -6.07 -13.03 -7.38
N LEU A 62 -6.71 -13.33 -8.51
CA LEU A 62 -6.88 -14.70 -9.00
C LEU A 62 -5.52 -15.39 -9.14
N LEU A 63 -4.58 -14.77 -9.85
CA LEU A 63 -3.27 -15.37 -10.08
C LEU A 63 -2.48 -15.51 -8.78
N THR A 64 -2.46 -14.45 -7.95
CA THR A 64 -1.81 -14.47 -6.63
C THR A 64 -2.51 -15.32 -5.59
N THR A 65 -3.62 -16.00 -5.91
CA THR A 65 -4.30 -16.96 -5.01
C THR A 65 -4.34 -18.37 -5.56
N THR A 66 -4.16 -18.56 -6.87
CA THR A 66 -4.31 -19.86 -7.54
C THR A 66 -3.09 -20.35 -8.29
N LYS A 67 -2.08 -19.50 -8.51
CA LYS A 67 -0.86 -19.86 -9.23
C LYS A 67 0.34 -19.77 -8.30
N ASP A 68 1.15 -20.81 -8.38
CA ASP A 68 2.45 -20.85 -7.74
C ASP A 68 3.34 -19.74 -8.31
N PHE A 69 3.86 -18.88 -7.44
CA PHE A 69 4.78 -17.82 -7.84
C PHE A 69 5.96 -17.69 -6.87
N TYR A 70 6.96 -16.96 -7.35
CA TYR A 70 8.21 -16.68 -6.66
C TYR A 70 8.39 -15.17 -6.58
N GLN A 71 8.80 -14.68 -5.42
CA GLN A 71 9.01 -13.24 -5.19
C GLN A 71 10.40 -12.99 -4.64
N SER A 72 11.02 -11.87 -5.02
CA SER A 72 12.28 -11.45 -4.41
C SER A 72 12.08 -11.12 -2.93
N PRO A 73 12.92 -11.65 -2.00
CA PRO A 73 12.89 -11.24 -0.60
C PRO A 73 13.07 -9.72 -0.41
N GLN A 74 13.78 -9.06 -1.33
CA GLN A 74 14.00 -7.61 -1.26
C GLN A 74 12.71 -6.82 -1.46
N ASP A 75 11.82 -7.28 -2.34
CA ASP A 75 10.52 -6.62 -2.60
C ASP A 75 9.57 -6.76 -1.41
N MET A 76 9.82 -7.73 -0.53
CA MET A 76 9.03 -8.00 0.67
C MET A 76 9.48 -7.18 1.89
N ALA A 77 10.61 -6.47 1.81
CA ALA A 77 11.23 -5.79 2.95
C ALA A 77 10.26 -4.79 3.62
N PHE A 78 9.52 -4.00 2.84
CA PHE A 78 8.60 -3.01 3.37
C PHE A 78 7.30 -3.61 3.92
N ALA A 79 6.86 -4.76 3.39
CA ALA A 79 5.72 -5.49 3.95
C ALA A 79 6.07 -6.06 5.34
N LEU A 80 7.29 -6.59 5.48
CA LEU A 80 7.82 -7.05 6.76
C LEU A 80 7.97 -5.89 7.77
N LEU A 81 8.52 -4.75 7.32
CA LEU A 81 8.66 -3.55 8.16
C LEU A 81 7.30 -3.06 8.67
N GLY A 82 6.32 -2.94 7.78
CA GLY A 82 4.96 -2.53 8.14
C GLY A 82 4.39 -3.47 9.19
N THR A 83 4.42 -4.78 8.95
CA THR A 83 3.90 -5.79 9.90
C THR A 83 4.51 -5.66 11.29
N LYS A 84 5.82 -5.40 11.40
CA LYS A 84 6.48 -5.18 12.70
C LYS A 84 6.05 -3.88 13.36
N PHE A 85 5.86 -2.83 12.57
CA PHE A 85 5.40 -1.54 13.08
C PHE A 85 4.00 -1.65 13.70
N HIS A 86 3.06 -2.34 13.04
CA HIS A 86 1.73 -2.61 13.60
C HIS A 86 1.84 -3.34 14.95
N ALA A 87 2.60 -4.44 15.00
CA ALA A 87 2.77 -5.23 16.23
C ALA A 87 3.41 -4.45 17.40
N SER A 88 4.22 -3.42 17.11
CA SER A 88 4.82 -2.58 18.16
C SER A 88 3.90 -1.49 18.71
N LEU A 89 2.76 -1.26 18.06
CA LEU A 89 1.78 -0.24 18.44
C LEU A 89 0.50 -0.85 19.03
N GLU A 90 0.52 -2.15 19.33
CA GLU A 90 -0.56 -2.82 20.06
C GLU A 90 -0.68 -2.28 21.50
N ASP A 91 -1.88 -1.82 21.85
CA ASP A 91 -2.22 -1.18 23.12
C ASP A 91 -3.67 -1.51 23.50
N ASP A 92 -3.86 -1.99 24.73
CA ASP A 92 -5.13 -2.49 25.26
C ASP A 92 -6.18 -1.38 25.48
N GLU A 93 -5.78 -0.10 25.54
CA GLU A 93 -6.72 1.03 25.68
C GLU A 93 -7.57 1.26 24.41
N PHE A 94 -7.11 0.74 23.27
CA PHE A 94 -7.78 0.90 21.98
C PHE A 94 -8.44 -0.40 21.50
N ILE A 95 -9.48 -0.28 20.66
CA ILE A 95 -10.02 -1.46 19.97
C ILE A 95 -9.06 -1.78 18.82
N MET A 96 -8.16 -2.74 19.02
CA MET A 96 -7.08 -3.07 18.10
C MET A 96 -7.25 -4.37 17.34
N GLU A 97 -6.69 -4.43 16.12
CA GLU A 97 -6.58 -5.59 15.22
C GLU A 97 -7.86 -6.45 15.10
N LYS A 98 -9.03 -5.84 15.27
CA LYS A 98 -10.27 -6.61 15.33
C LYS A 98 -10.58 -7.18 13.95
N LYS A 99 -10.58 -8.52 13.86
CA LYS A 99 -11.00 -9.22 12.65
C LYS A 99 -12.48 -8.97 12.42
N CYS A 100 -12.77 -8.19 11.40
CA CYS A 100 -14.12 -8.02 10.89
C CYS A 100 -14.41 -9.08 9.84
N LYS A 101 -15.57 -9.72 9.94
CA LYS A 101 -15.98 -10.77 9.01
C LYS A 101 -17.42 -10.56 8.59
N SER A 102 -17.65 -10.71 7.30
CA SER A 102 -18.95 -10.87 6.67
C SER A 102 -18.97 -12.20 5.92
N LYS A 103 -20.15 -12.61 5.43
CA LYS A 103 -20.32 -13.87 4.68
C LYS A 103 -19.33 -14.03 3.51
N ASN A 104 -18.98 -12.93 2.86
CA ASN A 104 -18.20 -12.94 1.61
C ASN A 104 -16.85 -12.22 1.71
N MET A 105 -16.48 -11.66 2.86
CA MET A 105 -15.27 -10.86 3.00
C MET A 105 -14.79 -10.75 4.45
N THR A 106 -13.47 -10.71 4.63
CA THR A 106 -12.79 -10.43 5.90
C THR A 106 -12.00 -9.13 5.87
N GLY A 107 -11.59 -8.62 7.01
CA GLY A 107 -10.64 -7.52 7.09
C GLY A 107 -10.20 -7.28 8.52
N THR A 108 -9.13 -6.51 8.66
CA THR A 108 -8.58 -6.11 9.95
C THR A 108 -8.21 -4.63 9.81
N PHE A 109 -8.79 -3.81 10.67
CA PHE A 109 -8.34 -2.43 10.86
C PHE A 109 -7.33 -2.40 12.01
N ASP A 110 -6.48 -1.39 12.06
CA ASP A 110 -5.41 -1.34 13.05
C ASP A 110 -5.95 -0.95 14.42
N PHE A 111 -6.59 0.22 14.54
CA PHE A 111 -7.27 0.56 15.78
C PHE A 111 -8.43 1.55 15.61
N TYR A 112 -9.33 1.54 16.60
CA TYR A 112 -10.39 2.53 16.77
C TYR A 112 -10.28 3.16 18.16
N SER A 113 -10.33 4.49 18.22
CA SER A 113 -10.32 5.29 19.46
C SER A 113 -11.76 5.61 19.87
N PRO A 114 -12.29 5.05 20.98
CA PRO A 114 -13.65 5.32 21.44
C PRO A 114 -13.85 6.77 21.92
N GLU A 115 -12.82 7.38 22.50
CA GLU A 115 -12.85 8.76 22.99
C GLU A 115 -13.10 9.74 21.84
N THR A 116 -12.29 9.64 20.79
CA THR A 116 -12.37 10.55 19.63
C THR A 116 -13.29 10.03 18.53
N LYS A 117 -13.86 8.84 18.69
CA LYS A 117 -14.68 8.13 17.68
C LYS A 117 -13.98 8.07 16.32
N THR A 118 -12.67 7.85 16.34
CA THR A 118 -11.82 7.88 15.16
C THR A 118 -11.29 6.51 14.82
N LEU A 119 -11.49 6.08 13.57
CA LEU A 119 -10.92 4.87 13.03
C LEU A 119 -9.58 5.17 12.35
N TRP A 120 -8.57 4.41 12.70
CA TRP A 120 -7.20 4.60 12.26
C TRP A 120 -6.65 3.36 11.55
N ASP A 121 -5.72 3.62 10.65
CA ASP A 121 -4.95 2.59 9.98
C ASP A 121 -3.54 3.13 9.67
N TYR A 122 -2.53 2.35 10.02
CA TYR A 122 -1.12 2.62 9.82
C TYR A 122 -0.69 2.12 8.44
N LYS A 123 0.10 2.93 7.75
CA LYS A 123 0.65 2.55 6.45
C LYS A 123 2.13 2.90 6.39
N THR A 124 2.96 1.90 6.10
CA THR A 124 4.30 2.15 5.57
C THR A 124 4.20 2.31 4.05
N SER A 125 4.49 3.51 3.52
CA SER A 125 4.26 3.84 2.10
C SER A 125 5.39 4.65 1.47
N GLY A 126 5.50 4.60 0.14
CA GLY A 126 6.43 5.46 -0.60
C GLY A 126 5.95 6.91 -0.66
N GLY A 127 6.89 7.87 -0.65
CA GLY A 127 6.60 9.30 -0.66
C GLY A 127 5.69 9.73 -1.81
N TYR A 128 5.82 9.13 -2.99
CA TYR A 128 4.92 9.43 -4.11
C TYR A 128 3.44 9.16 -3.81
N LYS A 129 3.13 8.05 -3.11
CA LYS A 129 1.75 7.71 -2.73
C LYS A 129 1.22 8.67 -1.66
N VAL A 130 2.05 8.99 -0.68
CA VAL A 130 1.71 9.96 0.39
C VAL A 130 1.47 11.36 -0.20
N LYS A 131 2.32 11.82 -1.12
CA LYS A 131 2.16 13.07 -1.87
C LYS A 131 0.78 13.14 -2.54
N LYS A 132 0.41 12.09 -3.27
CA LYS A 132 -0.90 11.98 -3.95
C LYS A 132 -2.06 12.03 -2.96
N ALA A 133 -1.98 11.26 -1.88
CA ALA A 133 -3.02 11.22 -0.86
C ALA A 133 -3.17 12.55 -0.10
N LEU A 134 -2.11 13.36 -0.01
CA LEU A 134 -2.14 14.72 0.54
C LEU A 134 -2.59 15.79 -0.48
N GLY A 135 -2.77 15.44 -1.76
CA GLY A 135 -3.05 16.41 -2.82
C GLY A 135 -1.92 17.42 -3.03
N LEU A 136 -0.67 17.04 -2.75
CA LEU A 136 0.47 17.95 -2.90
C LEU A 136 0.84 18.13 -4.37
N ILE A 137 0.76 19.37 -4.84
CA ILE A 137 1.20 19.77 -6.17
C ILE A 137 2.26 20.87 -6.09
N SER A 138 3.08 20.99 -7.13
CA SER A 138 4.12 22.00 -7.21
C SER A 138 3.86 22.99 -8.34
N ARG A 139 4.21 24.25 -8.09
CA ARG A 139 4.36 25.27 -9.13
C ARG A 139 5.80 25.79 -9.12
N LYS A 140 6.31 26.14 -10.29
CA LYS A 140 7.64 26.76 -10.41
C LYS A 140 7.52 28.25 -10.07
N ILE A 141 8.24 28.68 -9.06
CA ILE A 141 8.38 30.09 -8.69
C ILE A 141 9.83 30.53 -8.85
N SER A 142 10.06 31.83 -8.98
CA SER A 142 11.40 32.40 -8.84
C SER A 142 11.88 32.22 -7.39
N ASP A 143 13.16 31.93 -7.20
CA ASP A 143 13.78 31.74 -5.90
C ASP A 143 13.61 33.02 -5.04
N PRO A 144 12.91 32.95 -3.90
CA PRO A 144 12.68 34.12 -3.04
C PRO A 144 13.97 34.75 -2.51
N SER A 145 15.08 33.99 -2.42
CA SER A 145 16.38 34.51 -2.02
C SER A 145 17.06 35.35 -3.10
N GLY A 146 16.51 35.35 -4.33
CA GLY A 146 17.13 36.00 -5.48
C GLY A 146 18.35 35.24 -6.02
N GLU A 147 18.60 34.00 -5.59
CA GLU A 147 19.72 33.21 -6.09
C GLU A 147 19.66 33.06 -7.62
N ARG A 148 20.79 33.28 -8.30
CA ARG A 148 20.89 33.22 -9.76
C ARG A 148 21.64 31.97 -10.22
N TYR A 149 21.32 31.49 -11.42
CA TYR A 149 22.06 30.38 -12.02
C TYR A 149 23.52 30.76 -12.27
N LYS A 150 24.45 29.96 -11.77
CA LYS A 150 25.91 30.16 -11.94
C LYS A 150 26.43 29.73 -13.32
N THR A 151 25.65 28.89 -14.00
CA THR A 151 25.94 28.34 -15.34
C THR A 151 24.67 28.41 -16.21
N SER A 152 24.84 28.37 -17.53
CA SER A 152 23.73 28.21 -18.45
C SER A 152 23.41 26.72 -18.63
N GLY A 153 22.14 26.39 -18.86
CA GLY A 153 21.70 25.02 -19.08
C GLY A 153 20.46 24.95 -19.97
N LYS A 154 19.86 23.77 -20.10
CA LYS A 154 18.67 23.59 -20.92
C LYS A 154 17.47 24.31 -20.27
N GLY A 155 17.08 25.44 -20.84
CA GLY A 155 15.93 26.23 -20.42
C GLY A 155 16.20 27.33 -19.38
N TYR A 156 17.47 27.68 -19.13
CA TYR A 156 17.87 28.83 -18.30
C TYR A 156 19.28 29.32 -18.66
N LYS A 157 19.56 30.60 -18.45
CA LYS A 157 20.87 31.23 -18.69
C LYS A 157 21.57 31.55 -17.38
N LYS A 158 22.91 31.60 -17.41
CA LYS A 158 23.71 32.15 -16.32
C LYS A 158 23.23 33.58 -16.02
N GLY A 159 22.96 33.86 -14.75
CA GLY A 159 22.41 35.14 -14.30
C GLY A 159 20.89 35.19 -14.20
N ASP A 160 20.13 34.25 -14.76
CA ASP A 160 18.68 34.17 -14.54
C ASP A 160 18.40 33.82 -13.06
N ILE A 161 17.30 34.34 -12.49
CA ILE A 161 16.86 33.93 -11.15
C ILE A 161 16.49 32.44 -11.19
N LYS A 162 16.98 31.67 -10.22
CA LYS A 162 16.68 30.25 -10.12
C LYS A 162 15.19 30.03 -9.99
N LYS A 163 14.68 28.97 -10.63
CA LYS A 163 13.31 28.50 -10.41
C LYS A 163 13.32 27.35 -9.42
N ILE A 164 12.52 27.47 -8.37
CA ILE A 164 12.31 26.41 -7.37
C ILE A 164 10.85 25.92 -7.42
N ASN A 165 10.63 24.71 -6.93
CA ASN A 165 9.28 24.18 -6.77
C ASN A 165 8.72 24.65 -5.43
N GLU A 166 7.66 25.44 -5.48
CA GLU A 166 6.81 25.71 -4.33
C GLU A 166 5.72 24.64 -4.27
N TRP A 167 5.61 23.98 -3.12
CA TRP A 167 4.64 22.92 -2.87
C TRP A 167 3.47 23.47 -2.09
N TYR A 168 2.26 23.12 -2.53
CA TYR A 168 1.02 23.47 -1.86
C TYR A 168 0.01 22.32 -1.98
N GLN A 169 -0.95 22.29 -1.07
CA GLN A 169 -2.04 21.32 -1.11
C GLN A 169 -3.16 21.82 -2.01
N ASN A 170 -3.65 20.96 -2.89
CA ASN A 170 -4.85 21.18 -3.68
C ASN A 170 -5.87 20.08 -3.35
N PRO A 171 -7.00 20.41 -2.71
CA PRO A 171 -8.05 19.43 -2.38
C PRO A 171 -8.58 18.65 -3.59
N ASN A 172 -8.56 19.25 -4.78
CA ASN A 172 -9.03 18.61 -6.02
C ASN A 172 -8.06 17.56 -6.56
N GLU A 173 -6.83 17.51 -6.04
CA GLU A 173 -5.76 16.60 -6.46
C GLU A 173 -5.53 15.46 -5.47
N ILE A 174 -6.36 15.37 -4.41
CA ILE A 174 -6.28 14.30 -3.42
C ILE A 174 -6.64 12.96 -4.09
N ASP A 175 -5.66 12.06 -4.13
CA ASP A 175 -5.80 10.70 -4.63
C ASP A 175 -5.44 9.70 -3.53
N ALA A 176 -6.43 9.41 -2.68
CA ALA A 176 -6.37 8.44 -1.59
C ALA A 176 -7.35 7.27 -1.77
N TRP A 177 -7.88 7.08 -2.98
CA TRP A 177 -9.04 6.22 -3.27
C TRP A 177 -8.97 4.80 -2.68
N GLU A 178 -7.81 4.14 -2.77
CA GLU A 178 -7.61 2.80 -2.20
C GLU A 178 -7.81 2.80 -0.67
N TRP A 179 -7.25 3.80 0.02
CA TRP A 179 -7.38 3.96 1.46
C TRP A 179 -8.78 4.44 1.86
N GLU A 180 -9.40 5.31 1.06
CA GLU A 180 -10.79 5.72 1.25
C GLU A 180 -11.74 4.52 1.23
N LEU A 181 -11.64 3.65 0.22
CA LEU A 181 -12.46 2.43 0.15
C LEU A 181 -12.17 1.48 1.31
N GLN A 182 -10.90 1.26 1.65
CA GLN A 182 -10.51 0.36 2.73
C GLN A 182 -11.11 0.79 4.07
N LEU A 183 -10.85 2.02 4.50
CA LEU A 183 -11.28 2.50 5.82
C LEU A 183 -12.79 2.68 5.87
N ASN A 184 -13.44 3.10 4.78
CA ASN A 184 -14.89 3.15 4.77
C ASN A 184 -15.51 1.76 4.89
N ARG A 185 -14.88 0.70 4.37
CA ARG A 185 -15.42 -0.64 4.59
C ARG A 185 -15.29 -1.07 6.05
N TYR A 186 -14.16 -0.75 6.67
CA TYR A 186 -13.95 -1.00 8.10
C TYR A 186 -14.90 -0.20 8.98
N ARG A 187 -15.14 1.07 8.64
CA ARG A 187 -16.16 1.92 9.28
C ARG A 187 -17.51 1.21 9.33
N LEU A 188 -17.98 0.68 8.21
CA LEU A 188 -19.28 -0.01 8.17
C LEU A 188 -19.34 -1.17 9.16
N TRP A 189 -18.27 -1.96 9.30
CA TRP A 189 -18.23 -3.03 10.30
C TRP A 189 -18.19 -2.52 11.74
N VAL A 190 -17.49 -1.42 11.99
CA VAL A 190 -17.43 -0.79 13.31
C VAL A 190 -18.80 -0.23 13.71
N GLU A 191 -19.50 0.41 12.76
CA GLU A 191 -20.85 0.93 12.94
C GLU A 191 -21.91 -0.18 13.07
N GLU A 192 -21.81 -1.25 12.28
CA GLU A 192 -22.64 -2.46 12.42
C GLU A 192 -22.47 -3.12 13.79
N ALA A 193 -21.29 -3.00 14.41
CA ALA A 193 -21.00 -3.48 15.76
C ALA A 193 -21.48 -2.52 16.87
N GLY A 194 -22.15 -1.41 16.52
CA GLY A 194 -22.73 -0.44 17.45
C GLY A 194 -21.82 0.74 17.83
N TYR A 195 -20.65 0.87 17.22
CA TYR A 195 -19.72 1.97 17.51
C TYR A 195 -19.86 3.10 16.49
N LYS A 196 -20.05 4.33 16.97
CA LYS A 196 -20.13 5.51 16.10
C LYS A 196 -18.75 5.90 15.59
N VAL A 197 -18.59 6.13 14.28
CA VAL A 197 -17.33 6.61 13.69
C VAL A 197 -17.50 8.04 13.17
N ASP A 198 -16.92 9.01 13.87
CA ASP A 198 -17.01 10.43 13.50
C ASP A 198 -15.91 10.85 12.52
N SER A 199 -14.74 10.22 12.57
CA SER A 199 -13.66 10.49 11.59
C SER A 199 -12.82 9.26 11.27
N MET A 200 -12.11 9.30 10.13
CA MET A 200 -11.22 8.25 9.68
C MET A 200 -9.87 8.85 9.27
N LYS A 201 -8.77 8.21 9.64
CA LYS A 201 -7.42 8.73 9.40
C LYS A 201 -6.46 7.61 9.02
N ILE A 202 -5.57 7.91 8.08
CA ILE A 202 -4.38 7.10 7.81
C ILE A 202 -3.19 7.78 8.48
N GLU A 203 -2.41 7.03 9.24
CA GLU A 203 -1.07 7.45 9.64
C GLU A 203 -0.04 6.79 8.71
N ALA A 204 0.54 7.59 7.82
CA ALA A 204 1.47 7.13 6.80
C ALA A 204 2.92 7.43 7.17
N THR A 205 3.69 6.38 7.46
CA THR A 205 5.15 6.43 7.60
C THR A 205 5.81 6.29 6.23
N ILE A 206 6.63 7.27 5.87
CA ILE A 206 7.30 7.33 4.56
C ILE A 206 8.57 6.49 4.60
N ARG A 207 8.60 5.41 3.81
CA ARG A 207 9.74 4.47 3.76
C ARG A 207 11.02 5.07 3.19
N ASP A 208 10.90 6.11 2.37
CA ASP A 208 11.98 6.91 1.80
C ASP A 208 12.11 8.29 2.48
N GLY A 209 11.61 8.43 3.72
CA GLY A 209 11.66 9.65 4.52
C GLY A 209 13.11 10.13 4.75
N GLY A 210 13.29 11.45 4.85
CA GLY A 210 14.61 12.07 5.00
C GLY A 210 15.53 11.96 3.78
N THR A 211 15.11 11.32 2.68
CA THR A 211 15.89 11.27 1.44
C THR A 211 15.58 12.45 0.51
N ILE A 212 16.52 12.75 -0.39
CA ILE A 212 16.32 13.72 -1.48
C ILE A 212 15.04 13.39 -2.30
N VAL A 213 14.66 12.11 -2.39
CA VAL A 213 13.47 11.66 -3.12
C VAL A 213 12.19 12.11 -2.41
N ALA A 214 12.09 11.98 -1.08
CA ALA A 214 10.95 12.48 -0.33
C ALA A 214 10.87 14.02 -0.39
N THR A 215 12.00 14.72 -0.28
CA THR A 215 12.06 16.18 -0.42
C THR A 215 11.60 16.64 -1.81
N LYS A 216 11.92 15.87 -2.86
CA LYS A 216 11.43 16.13 -4.24
C LYS A 216 9.91 16.04 -4.38
N TYR A 217 9.20 15.48 -3.42
CA TYR A 217 7.73 15.45 -3.39
C TYR A 217 7.11 16.51 -2.48
N GLY A 218 7.91 17.42 -1.91
CA GLY A 218 7.44 18.44 -0.97
C GLY A 218 7.13 17.89 0.42
N LEU A 219 7.52 16.64 0.70
CA LEU A 219 7.34 16.01 2.00
C LEU A 219 8.46 16.47 2.94
N LYS A 220 8.07 17.11 4.03
CA LYS A 220 8.94 17.69 5.07
C LYS A 220 9.04 16.80 6.32
N ASN A 221 8.06 15.94 6.55
CA ASN A 221 7.99 15.05 7.71
C ASN A 221 8.19 13.59 7.26
N ASN A 222 8.48 12.71 8.22
CA ASN A 222 8.59 11.26 7.96
C ASN A 222 7.25 10.53 8.18
N ILE A 223 6.35 11.12 8.97
CA ILE A 223 5.02 10.58 9.27
C ILE A 223 3.98 11.66 8.95
N TYR A 224 2.89 11.25 8.32
CA TYR A 224 1.77 12.12 7.97
C TYR A 224 0.45 11.52 8.40
N ILE A 225 -0.40 12.33 9.02
CA ILE A 225 -1.80 11.99 9.27
C ILE A 225 -2.61 12.50 8.08
N ILE A 226 -3.34 11.60 7.43
CA ILE A 226 -4.12 11.87 6.22
C ILE A 226 -5.59 11.63 6.55
N PRO A 227 -6.44 12.68 6.56
CA PRO A 227 -7.86 12.51 6.80
C PRO A 227 -8.50 11.74 5.63
N ILE A 228 -9.35 10.77 5.96
CA ILE A 228 -10.07 9.97 4.98
C ILE A 228 -11.54 10.39 4.97
N LYS A 229 -12.02 10.77 3.78
CA LYS A 229 -13.42 11.20 3.62
C LYS A 229 -14.38 10.03 3.81
N ARG A 230 -15.55 10.32 4.37
CA ARG A 230 -16.67 9.37 4.40
C ARG A 230 -17.23 9.23 2.99
N LEU A 231 -17.28 7.99 2.50
CA LEU A 231 -17.92 7.62 1.25
C LEU A 231 -19.35 7.13 1.53
N PRO A 232 -20.28 7.26 0.56
CA PRO A 232 -21.63 6.70 0.70
C PRO A 232 -21.57 5.18 0.94
N ASP A 233 -22.36 4.71 1.91
CA ASP A 233 -22.37 3.30 2.33
C ASP A 233 -22.70 2.37 1.16
N THR A 234 -23.70 2.75 0.35
CA THR A 234 -24.13 2.01 -0.85
C THR A 234 -22.99 1.87 -1.85
N TYR A 235 -22.22 2.92 -2.10
CA TYR A 235 -21.07 2.89 -3.01
C TYR A 235 -19.99 1.93 -2.53
N VAL A 236 -19.67 1.97 -1.23
CA VAL A 236 -18.64 1.09 -0.62
C VAL A 236 -19.10 -0.37 -0.68
N LEU A 237 -20.33 -0.65 -0.25
CA LEU A 237 -20.90 -2.00 -0.29
C LEU A 237 -20.98 -2.55 -1.71
N ASP A 238 -21.46 -1.75 -2.67
CA ASP A 238 -21.54 -2.17 -4.07
C ASP A 238 -20.17 -2.49 -4.65
N PHE A 239 -19.16 -1.65 -4.37
CA PHE A 239 -17.80 -1.90 -4.84
C PHE A 239 -17.29 -3.27 -4.34
N PHE A 240 -17.32 -3.50 -3.03
CA PHE A 240 -16.79 -4.74 -2.46
C PHE A 240 -17.63 -5.96 -2.84
N ASN A 241 -18.96 -5.84 -2.90
CA ASN A 241 -19.84 -6.93 -3.31
C ASN A 241 -19.63 -7.31 -4.78
N LYS A 242 -19.48 -6.34 -5.68
CA LYS A 242 -19.16 -6.58 -7.10
C LYS A 242 -17.80 -7.27 -7.23
N LYS A 243 -16.77 -6.78 -6.54
CA LYS A 243 -15.42 -7.36 -6.58
C LYS A 243 -15.39 -8.78 -5.99
N ALA A 244 -16.10 -9.04 -4.89
CA ALA A 244 -16.20 -10.37 -4.29
C ALA A 244 -16.92 -11.37 -5.23
N LYS A 245 -18.03 -10.97 -5.85
CA LYS A 245 -18.74 -11.79 -6.84
C LYS A 245 -17.87 -12.09 -8.07
N ALA A 246 -17.19 -11.07 -8.60
CA ALA A 246 -16.30 -11.21 -9.74
C ALA A 246 -15.13 -12.15 -9.44
N LEU A 247 -14.52 -12.05 -8.25
CA LEU A 247 -13.45 -12.96 -7.84
C LEU A 247 -13.98 -14.39 -7.69
N LYS A 248 -15.14 -14.59 -7.07
CA LYS A 248 -15.76 -15.91 -6.93
C LYS A 248 -16.00 -16.57 -8.30
N LEU A 249 -16.52 -15.81 -9.26
CA LEU A 249 -16.68 -16.28 -10.64
C LEU A 249 -15.33 -16.61 -11.28
N ALA A 250 -14.36 -15.70 -11.18
CA ALA A 250 -13.03 -15.86 -11.74
C ALA A 250 -12.30 -17.10 -11.20
N THR A 251 -12.42 -17.37 -9.90
CA THR A 251 -11.87 -18.59 -9.27
C THR A 251 -12.58 -19.85 -9.79
N ALA A 252 -13.90 -19.81 -9.98
CA ALA A 252 -14.65 -20.95 -10.49
C ALA A 252 -14.30 -21.29 -11.94
N ILE A 253 -14.08 -20.29 -12.80
CA ILE A 253 -13.74 -20.49 -14.22
C ILE A 253 -12.23 -20.55 -14.49
N GLY A 254 -11.41 -20.14 -13.51
CA GLY A 254 -9.95 -20.08 -13.64
C GLY A 254 -9.42 -18.93 -14.53
N TRP A 255 -10.22 -17.90 -14.78
CA TRP A 255 -9.89 -16.80 -15.70
C TRP A 255 -10.45 -15.45 -15.24
N ALA A 256 -9.75 -14.37 -15.58
CA ALA A 256 -10.20 -12.99 -15.38
C ALA A 256 -9.61 -12.06 -16.45
N GLU A 257 -10.33 -10.98 -16.73
CA GLU A 257 -9.89 -9.90 -17.62
C GLU A 257 -8.58 -9.27 -17.14
N THR A 258 -7.81 -8.70 -18.08
CA THR A 258 -6.60 -7.94 -17.73
C THR A 258 -6.92 -6.77 -16.82
N CYS A 259 -6.03 -6.50 -15.86
CA CYS A 259 -6.18 -5.36 -14.95
C CYS A 259 -6.32 -4.07 -15.75
N ASN A 260 -7.34 -3.27 -15.42
CA ASN A 260 -7.54 -1.97 -16.07
C ASN A 260 -6.46 -0.95 -15.69
N ASP A 261 -6.50 0.25 -16.26
CA ASP A 261 -5.52 1.32 -16.01
C ASP A 261 -5.39 1.68 -14.53
N ARG A 262 -6.49 1.68 -13.78
CA ARG A 262 -6.44 1.99 -12.35
C ARG A 262 -5.79 0.86 -11.56
N GLU A 263 -6.16 -0.38 -11.87
CA GLU A 263 -5.66 -1.58 -11.20
C GLU A 263 -4.20 -1.90 -11.54
N SER A 264 -3.73 -1.45 -12.71
CA SER A 264 -2.36 -1.63 -13.20
C SER A 264 -1.48 -0.39 -13.05
N TRP A 265 -2.04 0.73 -12.56
CA TRP A 265 -1.36 2.03 -12.46
C TRP A 265 -0.83 2.54 -13.81
N GLY A 266 -1.66 2.43 -14.86
CA GLY A 266 -1.31 2.71 -16.25
C GLY A 266 -0.24 1.74 -16.75
N GLY A 267 -0.37 0.45 -16.45
CA GLY A 267 0.58 -0.61 -16.83
C GLY A 267 1.81 -0.74 -15.93
N LYS A 268 2.19 0.28 -15.16
CA LYS A 268 3.42 0.27 -14.34
C LYS A 268 3.48 -0.86 -13.32
N ARG A 269 2.34 -1.26 -12.77
CA ARG A 269 2.28 -2.41 -11.85
C ARG A 269 2.74 -3.68 -12.55
N CYS A 270 2.16 -3.97 -13.71
CA CYS A 270 2.50 -5.16 -14.50
C CYS A 270 3.96 -5.14 -14.98
N GLU A 271 4.48 -3.96 -15.32
CA GLU A 271 5.87 -3.81 -15.80
C GLU A 271 6.91 -4.04 -14.69
N LYS A 272 6.65 -3.60 -13.45
CA LYS A 272 7.71 -3.48 -12.41
C LYS A 272 7.39 -4.02 -11.03
N TYR A 273 6.11 -4.19 -10.68
CA TYR A 273 5.68 -4.46 -9.31
C TYR A 273 4.83 -5.72 -9.16
N CYS A 274 4.38 -6.31 -10.26
CA CYS A 274 3.60 -7.53 -10.25
C CYS A 274 4.55 -8.72 -10.12
N SER A 275 4.37 -9.55 -9.09
CA SER A 275 5.17 -10.76 -8.86
C SER A 275 4.74 -11.95 -9.74
N ILE A 276 3.81 -11.71 -10.68
CA ILE A 276 3.21 -12.70 -11.59
C ILE A 276 3.20 -12.15 -13.00
#